data_AF-A0A7Y3DMV7-F1
#
_entry.id   AF-A0A7Y3DMV7-F1
#
_cell.length_a   1.000
_cell.length_b   1.000
_cell.length_c   1.000
_cell.angle_alpha   90.00
_cell.angle_beta   90.00
_cell.angle_gamma   90.00
#
_symmetry.space_group_name_H-M   'P 1'
#
loop_
_entity.id
_entity.type
_entity.pdbx_description
1 polymer ?
#
loop_
_entity_poly.entity_id
_entity_poly.type
_entity_poly.pdbx_seq_one_letter_code
_entity_poly.pdbx_strand_id
1 'polypeptide(L)'
;MAVSDVDGFAVTVGPGSFTGLRIGISAIKGLAWSLNKPVVGISSLDALAWQCTPNDYLICPLIDARKKEVYFSRYRFKRNGLQKYGVEAVASPFEAVRGVREPSLFVGTGALLYQERISAELGELAHFAAPSQHILRASSVAGLSMARFDDQNTDDVRLLVPHYIRKSDAELKKRIIN
;
A
#
# COMPACT_ATOMS: atom_id res chain seq x y z
N MET A 1 11.63 19.39 18.75
CA MET A 1 11.13 19.70 17.40
C MET A 1 9.69 20.16 17.53
N ALA A 2 9.39 21.33 16.99
CA ALA A 2 8.03 21.79 16.77
C ALA A 2 7.52 21.25 15.42
N VAL A 3 6.19 21.25 15.24
CA VAL A 3 5.57 20.82 13.96
C VAL A 3 6.02 21.72 12.80
N SER A 4 6.34 22.99 13.08
CA SER A 4 6.90 23.94 12.11
C SER A 4 8.26 23.53 11.54
N ASP A 5 8.99 22.69 12.27
CA ASP A 5 10.33 22.21 11.86
C ASP A 5 10.23 21.07 10.83
N VAL A 6 9.02 20.63 10.48
CA VAL A 6 8.78 19.60 9.46
C VAL A 6 8.90 20.21 8.06
N ASP A 7 9.72 19.61 7.21
CA ASP A 7 9.94 20.07 5.84
C ASP A 7 8.88 19.59 4.84
N GLY A 8 8.22 18.47 5.13
CA GLY A 8 7.18 17.90 4.27
C GLY A 8 6.42 16.77 4.96
N PHE A 9 5.26 16.44 4.41
CA PHE A 9 4.38 15.41 4.96
C PHE A 9 4.20 14.26 3.98
N ALA A 10 4.37 13.02 4.45
CA ALA A 10 4.06 11.84 3.67
C ALA A 10 2.84 11.13 4.24
N VAL A 11 1.95 10.63 3.38
CA VAL A 11 0.74 9.92 3.81
C VAL A 11 0.39 8.80 2.84
N THR A 12 -0.23 7.74 3.36
CA THR A 12 -0.74 6.69 2.49
C THR A 12 -2.03 7.14 1.82
N VAL A 13 -2.13 6.94 0.50
CA VAL A 13 -3.35 7.23 -0.26
C VAL A 13 -4.23 6.00 -0.46
N GLY A 14 -3.76 4.83 -0.06
CA GLY A 14 -4.46 3.55 -0.22
C GLY A 14 -3.68 2.60 -1.11
N PRO A 15 -4.21 1.39 -1.35
CA PRO A 15 -5.48 0.89 -0.83
C PRO A 15 -5.44 0.57 0.67
N GLY A 16 -6.59 0.41 1.32
CA GLY A 16 -6.67 0.15 2.76
C GLY A 16 -8.03 0.48 3.39
N SER A 17 -8.04 0.68 4.71
CA SER A 17 -9.24 1.04 5.46
C SER A 17 -9.81 2.39 4.99
N PHE A 18 -11.05 2.41 4.50
CA PHE A 18 -11.73 3.63 4.05
C PHE A 18 -11.71 4.73 5.12
N THR A 19 -12.06 4.39 6.36
CA THR A 19 -12.07 5.33 7.48
C THR A 19 -10.66 5.81 7.80
N GLY A 20 -9.68 4.89 7.86
CA GLY A 20 -8.29 5.23 8.16
C GLY A 20 -7.67 6.17 7.13
N LEU A 21 -7.90 5.90 5.83
CA LEU A 21 -7.40 6.73 4.73
C LEU A 21 -7.99 8.14 4.78
N ARG A 22 -9.30 8.27 5.02
CA ARG A 22 -9.94 9.60 5.13
C ARG A 22 -9.43 10.38 6.32
N ILE A 23 -9.27 9.75 7.49
CA ILE A 23 -8.73 10.40 8.68
C ILE A 23 -7.29 10.86 8.44
N GLY A 24 -6.42 9.96 7.99
CA GLY A 24 -5.00 10.25 7.78
C GLY A 24 -4.77 11.35 6.74
N ILE A 25 -5.42 11.24 5.57
CA ILE A 25 -5.28 12.24 4.52
C ILE A 25 -5.86 13.58 4.96
N SER A 26 -7.01 13.62 5.65
CA SER A 26 -7.59 14.89 6.11
C SER A 26 -6.70 15.59 7.14
N ALA A 27 -6.12 14.83 8.08
CA ALA A 27 -5.18 15.36 9.05
C ALA A 27 -3.93 15.96 8.37
N ILE A 28 -3.34 15.21 7.44
CA ILE A 28 -2.15 15.65 6.72
C ILE A 28 -2.45 16.84 5.80
N LYS A 29 -3.61 16.88 5.14
CA LYS A 29 -4.04 18.05 4.36
C LYS A 29 -4.14 19.29 5.24
N GLY A 30 -4.74 19.18 6.42
CA GLY A 30 -4.83 20.32 7.35
C GLY A 30 -3.45 20.85 7.75
N LEU A 31 -2.54 19.95 8.14
CA LEU A 31 -1.18 20.31 8.55
C LEU A 31 -0.38 20.90 7.38
N ALA A 32 -0.31 20.22 6.25
CA ALA A 32 0.42 20.67 5.07
C ALA A 32 -0.10 22.01 4.53
N TRP A 33 -1.43 22.20 4.49
CA TRP A 33 -2.04 23.45 4.04
C TRP A 33 -1.73 24.62 4.99
N SER A 34 -1.94 24.42 6.30
CA SER A 34 -1.73 25.48 7.30
C SER A 34 -0.28 25.91 7.45
N LEU A 35 0.67 24.98 7.24
CA LEU A 35 2.10 25.25 7.33
C LEU A 35 2.75 25.57 5.98
N ASN A 36 1.97 25.56 4.88
CA ASN A 36 2.45 25.70 3.50
C ASN A 36 3.63 24.75 3.20
N LYS A 37 3.49 23.47 3.57
CA LYS A 37 4.50 22.43 3.38
C LYS A 37 4.11 21.45 2.28
N PRO A 38 5.08 20.93 1.51
CA PRO A 38 4.82 19.92 0.48
C PRO A 38 4.26 18.63 1.09
N VAL A 39 3.48 17.90 0.29
CA VAL A 39 2.92 16.61 0.66
C VAL A 39 3.19 15.55 -0.41
N VAL A 40 3.42 14.31 0.03
CA VAL A 40 3.62 13.16 -0.85
C VAL A 40 2.67 12.03 -0.44
N GLY A 41 1.79 11.65 -1.35
CA GLY A 41 0.94 10.48 -1.29
C GLY A 41 1.67 9.23 -1.72
N ILE A 42 1.57 8.17 -0.93
CA ILE A 42 2.25 6.89 -1.17
C ILE A 42 1.22 5.77 -1.19
N SER A 43 1.37 4.82 -2.12
CA SER A 43 0.54 3.61 -2.09
C SER A 43 0.88 2.76 -0.87
N SER A 44 -0.13 2.25 -0.20
CA SER A 44 0.03 1.31 0.90
C SER A 44 0.74 0.03 0.45
N LEU A 45 0.50 -0.41 -0.79
CA LEU A 45 1.15 -1.61 -1.35
C LEU A 45 2.62 -1.34 -1.66
N ASP A 46 2.95 -0.14 -2.16
CA ASP A 46 4.33 0.26 -2.43
C ASP A 46 5.14 0.30 -1.14
N ALA A 47 4.60 0.93 -0.11
CA ALA A 47 5.25 1.03 1.18
C ALA A 47 5.35 -0.33 1.89
N LEU A 48 4.35 -1.22 1.75
CA LEU A 48 4.43 -2.60 2.27
C LEU A 48 5.53 -3.39 1.56
N ALA A 49 5.61 -3.32 0.23
CA ALA A 49 6.65 -4.01 -0.51
C ALA A 49 8.05 -3.46 -0.20
N TRP A 50 8.18 -2.13 -0.03
CA TRP A 50 9.44 -1.47 0.31
C TRP A 50 10.00 -1.93 1.68
N GLN A 51 9.14 -2.22 2.66
CA GLN A 51 9.53 -2.80 3.97
C GLN A 51 10.24 -4.15 3.90
N CYS A 52 10.10 -4.85 2.78
CA CYS A 52 10.71 -6.14 2.55
C CYS A 52 12.01 -6.04 1.76
N THR A 53 12.49 -4.84 1.43
CA THR A 53 13.72 -4.67 0.64
C THR A 53 14.97 -4.57 1.51
N PRO A 54 16.13 -5.05 1.01
CA PRO A 54 16.32 -5.84 -0.20
C PRO A 54 15.84 -7.30 -0.04
N ASN A 55 15.33 -7.89 -1.11
CA ASN A 55 14.94 -9.31 -1.15
C ASN A 55 14.94 -9.85 -2.59
N ASP A 56 15.34 -11.11 -2.78
CA ASP A 56 15.47 -11.74 -4.10
C ASP A 56 14.15 -12.33 -4.64
N TYR A 57 13.16 -12.55 -3.77
CA TYR A 57 11.86 -13.09 -4.14
C TYR A 57 11.00 -12.05 -4.86
N LEU A 58 9.99 -12.55 -5.57
CA LEU A 58 8.86 -11.72 -6.00
C LEU A 58 8.09 -11.27 -4.74
N ILE A 59 7.99 -9.97 -4.50
CA ILE A 59 7.29 -9.43 -3.33
C ILE A 59 5.83 -9.19 -3.68
N CYS A 60 4.93 -9.81 -2.93
CA CYS A 60 3.48 -9.82 -3.14
C CYS A 60 2.77 -9.22 -1.90
N PRO A 61 2.70 -7.88 -1.78
CA PRO A 61 1.91 -7.26 -0.71
C PRO A 61 0.43 -7.53 -0.93
N LEU A 62 -0.24 -8.00 0.13
CA LEU A 62 -1.67 -8.29 0.18
C LEU A 62 -2.28 -7.55 1.38
N ILE A 63 -3.24 -6.66 1.11
CA ILE A 63 -4.04 -6.00 2.15
C ILE A 63 -5.45 -6.57 2.13
N ASP A 64 -5.99 -6.97 3.28
CA ASP A 64 -7.38 -7.42 3.41
C ASP A 64 -8.35 -6.35 2.87
N ALA A 65 -9.04 -6.66 1.77
CA ALA A 65 -10.04 -5.79 1.13
C ALA A 65 -11.46 -6.04 1.65
N ARG A 66 -11.59 -6.89 2.68
CA ARG A 66 -12.85 -7.49 3.16
C ARG A 66 -13.49 -8.35 2.05
N LYS A 67 -14.69 -8.89 2.32
CA LYS A 67 -15.49 -9.66 1.35
C LYS A 67 -14.74 -10.84 0.70
N LYS A 68 -13.79 -11.43 1.44
CA LYS A 68 -12.94 -12.55 0.97
C LYS A 68 -12.01 -12.17 -0.19
N GLU A 69 -11.54 -10.93 -0.20
CA GLU A 69 -10.68 -10.40 -1.25
C GLU A 69 -9.48 -9.65 -0.66
N VAL A 70 -8.47 -9.44 -1.49
CA VAL A 70 -7.24 -8.73 -1.15
C VAL A 70 -6.97 -7.66 -2.18
N TYR A 71 -6.48 -6.51 -1.73
CA TYR A 71 -5.77 -5.58 -2.58
C TYR A 71 -4.35 -6.08 -2.77
N PHE A 72 -3.86 -6.08 -4.01
CA PHE A 72 -2.55 -6.64 -4.32
C PHE A 72 -1.90 -5.95 -5.51
N SER A 73 -0.58 -6.10 -5.58
CA SER A 73 0.24 -5.90 -6.75
C SER A 73 1.50 -6.76 -6.59
N ARG A 74 2.43 -6.72 -7.54
CA ARG A 74 3.67 -7.51 -7.51
C ARG A 74 4.86 -6.60 -7.65
N TYR A 75 5.94 -6.91 -6.93
CA TYR A 75 7.13 -6.08 -6.92
C TYR A 75 8.39 -6.92 -6.96
N ARG A 76 9.48 -6.32 -7.43
CA ARG A 76 10.81 -6.91 -7.29
C ARG A 76 11.82 -5.85 -6.92
N PHE A 77 12.70 -6.19 -6.00
CA PHE A 77 13.87 -5.37 -5.75
C PHE A 77 14.94 -5.66 -6.82
N LYS A 78 15.40 -4.62 -7.49
CA LYS A 78 16.50 -4.67 -8.46
C LYS A 78 17.58 -3.68 -8.04
N ARG A 79 18.70 -3.65 -8.76
CA ARG A 79 19.82 -2.73 -8.51
C ARG A 79 19.39 -1.26 -8.41
N ASN A 80 18.34 -0.86 -9.12
CA ASN A 80 17.83 0.51 -9.14
C ASN A 80 16.63 0.72 -8.19
N GLY A 81 16.44 -0.17 -7.21
CA GLY A 81 15.36 -0.08 -6.24
C GLY A 81 14.18 -1.01 -6.52
N LEU A 82 13.07 -0.76 -5.82
CA LEU A 82 11.83 -1.53 -5.91
C LEU A 82 11.07 -1.19 -7.20
N GLN A 83 10.77 -2.20 -8.01
CA GLN A 83 10.00 -2.08 -9.23
C GLN A 83 8.63 -2.72 -9.08
N LYS A 84 7.56 -2.00 -9.44
CA LYS A 84 6.18 -2.50 -9.49
C LYS A 84 5.92 -3.19 -10.82
N TYR A 85 5.25 -4.35 -10.77
CA TYR A 85 4.80 -5.13 -11.93
C TYR A 85 3.28 -5.16 -11.96
N GLY A 86 2.72 -4.63 -13.04
CA GLY A 86 1.27 -4.50 -13.22
C GLY A 86 0.66 -3.34 -12.45
N VAL A 87 -0.67 -3.33 -12.39
CA VAL A 87 -1.45 -2.33 -11.66
C VAL A 87 -1.88 -2.87 -10.30
N GLU A 88 -2.24 -1.97 -9.38
CA GLU A 88 -2.88 -2.37 -8.14
C GLU A 88 -4.31 -2.83 -8.44
N ALA A 89 -4.69 -3.98 -7.89
CA ALA A 89 -5.98 -4.61 -8.16
C ALA A 89 -6.62 -5.14 -6.89
N VAL A 90 -7.89 -5.52 -6.98
CA VAL A 90 -8.64 -6.22 -5.95
C VAL A 90 -9.18 -7.52 -6.53
N ALA A 91 -8.94 -8.64 -5.86
CA ALA A 91 -9.44 -9.95 -6.28
C ALA A 91 -9.49 -10.92 -5.09
N SER A 92 -10.00 -12.13 -5.32
CA SER A 92 -9.89 -13.21 -4.34
C SER A 92 -8.42 -13.57 -4.09
N PRO A 93 -8.06 -14.16 -2.93
CA PRO A 93 -6.69 -14.60 -2.67
C PRO A 93 -6.17 -15.57 -3.74
N PHE A 94 -7.01 -16.46 -4.25
CA PHE A 94 -6.68 -17.39 -5.33
C PHE A 94 -6.29 -16.66 -6.62
N GLU A 95 -7.10 -15.69 -7.07
CA GLU A 95 -6.77 -14.91 -8.27
C GLU A 95 -5.56 -13.99 -8.06
N ALA A 96 -5.34 -13.47 -6.84
CA ALA A 96 -4.19 -12.63 -6.53
C ALA A 96 -2.84 -13.38 -6.68
N VAL A 97 -2.82 -14.67 -6.32
CA VAL A 97 -1.62 -15.53 -6.45
C VAL A 97 -1.53 -16.25 -7.80
N ARG A 98 -2.58 -16.20 -8.62
CA ARG A 98 -2.62 -16.87 -9.91
C ARG A 98 -1.44 -16.46 -10.80
N GLY A 99 -0.74 -17.46 -11.34
CA GLY A 99 0.40 -17.25 -12.22
C GLY A 99 1.71 -16.87 -11.51
N VAL A 100 1.77 -16.95 -10.18
CA VAL A 100 3.05 -17.05 -9.46
C VAL A 100 3.70 -18.39 -9.82
N ARG A 101 4.95 -18.36 -10.30
CA ARG A 101 5.71 -19.53 -10.77
C ARG A 101 7.13 -19.60 -10.22
N GLU A 102 7.42 -18.80 -9.20
CA GLU A 102 8.74 -18.66 -8.59
C GLU A 102 8.59 -18.32 -7.10
N PRO A 103 9.65 -18.51 -6.28
CA PRO A 103 9.64 -18.13 -4.87
C PRO A 103 9.18 -16.69 -4.66
N SER A 104 8.15 -16.53 -3.84
CA SER A 104 7.46 -15.25 -3.62
C SER A 104 7.29 -14.97 -2.14
N LEU A 105 7.56 -13.73 -1.72
CA LEU A 105 7.36 -13.24 -0.37
C LEU A 105 6.01 -12.53 -0.26
N PHE A 106 5.10 -13.09 0.54
CA PHE A 106 3.79 -12.50 0.85
C PHE A 106 3.86 -11.67 2.12
N VAL A 107 3.38 -10.43 2.06
CA VAL A 107 3.42 -9.46 3.16
C VAL A 107 2.09 -8.71 3.27
N GLY A 108 1.76 -8.22 4.46
CA GLY A 108 0.52 -7.47 4.72
C GLY A 108 -0.58 -8.28 5.41
N THR A 109 -1.67 -7.61 5.74
CA THR A 109 -2.79 -8.21 6.50
C THR A 109 -3.53 -9.29 5.74
N GLY A 110 -3.65 -9.16 4.42
CA GLY A 110 -4.25 -10.19 3.56
C GLY A 110 -3.38 -11.43 3.47
N ALA A 111 -2.05 -11.28 3.50
CA ALA A 111 -1.12 -12.40 3.49
C ALA A 111 -1.26 -13.24 4.77
N LEU A 112 -1.36 -12.60 5.94
CA LEU A 112 -1.61 -13.29 7.20
C LEU A 112 -2.98 -13.98 7.22
N LEU A 113 -4.03 -13.24 6.83
CA LEU A 113 -5.40 -13.73 6.88
C LEU A 113 -5.62 -14.96 5.99
N TYR A 114 -4.93 -15.02 4.86
CA TYR A 114 -5.09 -16.09 3.86
C TYR A 114 -3.86 -17.00 3.74
N GLN A 115 -2.97 -16.99 4.73
CA GLN A 115 -1.70 -17.74 4.72
C GLN A 115 -1.90 -19.21 4.35
N GLU A 116 -2.79 -19.93 5.06
CA GLU A 116 -3.05 -21.35 4.79
C GLU A 116 -3.52 -21.60 3.34
N ARG A 117 -4.38 -20.73 2.80
CA ARG A 117 -4.89 -20.86 1.42
C ARG A 117 -3.80 -20.61 0.40
N ILE A 118 -2.97 -19.60 0.63
CA ILE A 118 -1.83 -19.26 -0.24
C ILE A 118 -0.81 -20.41 -0.22
N SER A 119 -0.50 -20.96 0.96
CA SER A 119 0.38 -22.12 1.09
C SER A 119 -0.18 -23.37 0.42
N ALA A 120 -1.49 -23.63 0.53
CA ALA A 120 -2.12 -24.76 -0.15
C ALA A 120 -2.04 -24.65 -1.69
N GLU A 121 -2.11 -23.43 -2.24
CA GLU A 121 -2.05 -23.19 -3.68
C GLU A 121 -0.62 -23.24 -4.24
N LEU A 122 0.35 -22.69 -3.52
CA LEU A 122 1.71 -22.45 -4.03
C LEU A 122 2.78 -23.38 -3.46
N GLY A 123 2.49 -24.12 -2.38
CA GLY A 123 3.46 -24.98 -1.70
C GLY A 123 4.75 -24.23 -1.33
N GLU A 124 5.89 -24.82 -1.69
CA GLU A 124 7.24 -24.31 -1.41
C GLU A 124 7.54 -22.92 -2.03
N LEU A 125 6.73 -22.46 -2.99
CA LEU A 125 6.91 -21.12 -3.57
C LEU A 125 6.38 -20.00 -2.67
N ALA A 126 5.59 -20.32 -1.63
CA ALA A 126 5.01 -19.34 -0.72
C ALA A 126 5.88 -19.11 0.52
N HIS A 127 6.56 -17.97 0.54
CA HIS A 127 7.25 -17.45 1.71
C HIS A 127 6.45 -16.30 2.33
N PHE A 128 6.51 -16.14 3.64
CA PHE A 128 5.80 -15.07 4.35
C PHE A 128 6.80 -14.19 5.09
N ALA A 129 6.52 -12.88 5.10
CA ALA A 129 7.36 -11.92 5.81
C ALA A 129 7.38 -12.19 7.32
N ALA A 130 8.34 -11.61 8.03
CA ALA A 130 8.36 -11.70 9.49
C ALA A 130 7.09 -11.05 10.08
N PRO A 131 6.59 -11.50 11.25
CA PRO A 131 5.35 -10.98 11.85
C PRO A 131 5.26 -9.44 11.90
N SER A 132 6.38 -8.79 12.21
CA SER A 132 6.44 -7.33 12.32
C SER A 132 6.34 -6.59 10.98
N GLN A 133 6.64 -7.24 9.85
CA GLN A 133 6.61 -6.65 8.51
C GLN A 133 5.22 -6.65 7.87
N HIS A 134 4.28 -7.43 8.39
CA HIS A 134 2.90 -7.42 7.88
C HIS A 134 2.12 -6.14 8.21
N ILE A 135 2.62 -5.34 9.15
CA ILE A 135 2.04 -4.05 9.50
C ILE A 135 2.75 -2.97 8.69
N LEU A 136 1.97 -2.09 8.06
CA LEU A 136 2.52 -0.95 7.33
C LEU A 136 3.09 0.08 8.32
N ARG A 137 4.37 0.43 8.16
CA ARG A 137 5.04 1.41 9.02
C ARG A 137 5.12 2.80 8.39
N ALA A 138 4.89 3.83 9.21
CA ALA A 138 5.06 5.22 8.80
C ALA A 138 6.49 5.55 8.34
N SER A 139 7.51 4.92 8.93
CA SER A 139 8.91 5.10 8.51
C SER A 139 9.15 4.62 7.07
N SER A 140 8.40 3.63 6.61
CA SER A 140 8.49 3.13 5.24
C SER A 140 7.80 4.03 4.24
N VAL A 141 6.68 4.64 4.65
CA VAL A 141 6.01 5.69 3.89
C VAL A 141 6.96 6.89 3.75
N ALA A 142 7.59 7.33 4.84
CA ALA A 142 8.56 8.41 4.85
C ALA A 142 9.78 8.09 3.97
N GLY A 143 10.42 6.94 4.17
CA GLY A 143 11.59 6.50 3.41
C GLY A 143 11.32 6.40 1.90
N LEU A 144 10.18 5.83 1.52
CA LEU A 144 9.78 5.74 0.11
C LEU A 144 9.44 7.11 -0.50
N SER A 145 8.96 8.05 0.31
CA SER A 145 8.65 9.41 -0.15
C SER A 145 9.88 10.30 -0.38
N MET A 146 11.05 9.95 0.18
CA MET A 146 12.23 10.80 0.15
C MET A 146 12.66 11.17 -1.26
N ALA A 147 12.74 10.20 -2.17
CA ALA A 147 13.11 10.47 -3.57
C ALA A 147 12.17 11.48 -4.23
N ARG A 148 10.86 11.44 -3.90
CA ARG A 148 9.89 12.41 -4.40
C ARG A 148 10.09 13.80 -3.80
N PHE A 149 10.49 13.91 -2.54
CA PHE A 149 10.84 15.20 -1.95
C PHE A 149 12.13 15.78 -2.54
N ASP A 150 13.17 14.95 -2.70
CA ASP A 150 14.46 15.34 -3.26
C ASP A 150 14.30 15.87 -4.69
N ASP A 151 13.44 15.23 -5.49
CA ASP A 151 13.13 15.64 -6.87
C ASP A 151 12.07 16.76 -6.97
N GLN A 152 11.59 17.30 -5.83
CA GLN A 152 10.48 18.26 -5.75
C GLN A 152 9.19 17.77 -6.46
N ASN A 153 9.02 16.45 -6.57
CA ASN A 153 7.87 15.78 -7.16
C ASN A 153 6.78 15.51 -6.10
N THR A 154 6.16 16.59 -5.64
CA THR A 154 5.16 16.57 -4.56
C THR A 154 3.73 16.69 -5.09
N ASP A 155 2.75 16.20 -4.35
CA ASP A 155 1.34 16.26 -4.74
C ASP A 155 0.70 17.61 -4.39
N ASP A 156 -0.29 18.03 -5.19
CA ASP A 156 -1.15 19.15 -4.81
C ASP A 156 -2.04 18.72 -3.64
N VAL A 157 -1.78 19.28 -2.46
CA VAL A 157 -2.53 19.04 -1.22
C VAL A 157 -4.05 19.19 -1.40
N ARG A 158 -4.52 20.07 -2.29
CA ARG A 158 -5.96 20.26 -2.56
C ARG A 158 -6.57 19.03 -3.23
N LEU A 159 -5.82 18.45 -4.17
CA LEU A 159 -6.22 17.30 -4.97
C LEU A 159 -5.90 15.95 -4.30
N LEU A 160 -5.15 15.96 -3.20
CA LEU A 160 -4.84 14.75 -2.44
C LEU A 160 -6.12 14.11 -1.90
N VAL A 161 -6.45 12.92 -2.41
CA VAL A 161 -7.63 12.14 -2.05
C VAL A 161 -7.26 10.66 -1.94
N PRO A 162 -8.04 9.85 -1.19
CA PRO A 162 -7.83 8.41 -1.18
C PRO A 162 -7.95 7.80 -2.59
N HIS A 163 -7.00 6.94 -2.94
CA HIS A 163 -7.04 6.09 -4.12
C HIS A 163 -7.89 4.84 -3.82
N TYR A 164 -9.13 4.85 -4.31
CA TYR A 164 -10.07 3.74 -4.15
C TYR A 164 -10.02 2.81 -5.36
N ILE A 165 -9.32 1.68 -5.24
CA ILE A 165 -9.38 0.58 -6.23
C ILE A 165 -10.79 -0.01 -6.28
N ARG A 166 -11.48 -0.04 -5.14
CA ARG A 166 -12.89 -0.42 -5.01
C ARG A 166 -13.68 0.76 -4.44
N LYS A 167 -14.83 1.07 -5.04
CA LYS A 167 -15.78 2.05 -4.49
C LYS A 167 -16.31 1.61 -3.13
N SER A 168 -16.63 2.56 -2.26
CA SER A 168 -17.18 2.25 -0.94
C SER A 168 -18.55 1.56 -1.03
N ASP A 169 -18.93 0.80 0.00
CA ASP A 169 -20.23 0.14 0.06
C ASP A 169 -21.41 1.13 0.00
N ALA A 170 -21.22 2.34 0.55
CA ALA A 170 -22.21 3.41 0.47
C ALA A 170 -22.43 3.90 -0.97
N GLU A 171 -21.37 4.00 -1.77
CA GLU A 171 -21.46 4.39 -3.18
C GLU A 171 -22.02 3.27 -4.06
N LEU A 172 -21.69 2.01 -3.75
CA LEU A 172 -22.25 0.85 -4.46
C LEU A 172 -23.76 0.73 -4.20
N LYS A 173 -24.22 0.94 -2.95
CA LYS A 173 -25.65 0.89 -2.60
C LYS A 173 -26.46 1.99 -3.29
N LYS A 174 -25.93 3.21 -3.46
CA LYS A 174 -26.64 4.29 -4.20
C LYS A 174 -26.97 3.94 -5.65
N ARG A 175 -26.24 3.01 -6.27
CA ARG A 175 -26.44 2.59 -7.66
C ARG A 175 -27.50 1.51 -7.85
N ILE A 176 -27.96 0.88 -6.75
CA ILE A 176 -28.97 -0.19 -6.77
C ILE A 176 -30.38 0.39 -6.57
N ILE A 177 -30.47 1.66 -6.13
CA ILE A 177 -31.73 2.34 -5.78
C ILE A 177 -32.12 3.36 -6.89
N ASN A 178 -31.38 3.39 -8.00
CA ASN A 178 -31.70 4.10 -9.23
C ASN A 178 -31.80 3.09 -10.37
#